data_AF-A0AA89BX15-F1
#
_entry.id   AF-A0AA89BX15-F1
#
_cell.length_a   1.000
_cell.length_b   1.000
_cell.length_c   1.000
_cell.angle_alpha   90.00
_cell.angle_beta   90.00
_cell.angle_gamma   90.00
#
_symmetry.space_group_name_H-M   'P 1'
#
loop_
_entity.id
_entity.type
_entity.pdbx_description
1 polymer ?
#
loop_
_entity_poly.entity_id
_entity_poly.type
_entity_poly.pdbx_seq_one_letter_code
_entity_poly.pdbx_strand_id
1 'polypeptide(L)'
;MSSKFEVIFVSNDRDESSFQQYFRQMPWHAIPYYGETRDLLSEMYRVRGIPYLVILGPDGRKISDKGREVIMEGKLERLIAS
;
A
#
# COMPACT_ATOMS: atom_id res chain seq x y z
N MET A 1 5.44 14.46 16.79
CA MET A 1 6.41 13.54 16.17
C MET A 1 5.99 13.36 14.71
N SER A 2 6.89 13.61 13.76
CA SER A 2 6.61 13.33 12.34
C SER A 2 6.59 11.81 12.14
N SER A 3 5.57 11.28 11.45
CA SER A 3 5.64 9.90 10.97
C SER A 3 6.79 9.78 9.98
N LYS A 4 7.52 8.66 9.98
CA LYS A 4 8.62 8.41 9.03
C LYS A 4 8.11 8.01 7.64
N PHE A 5 6.86 7.58 7.55
CA PHE A 5 6.20 7.16 6.31
C PHE A 5 4.69 7.20 6.49
N GLU A 6 3.97 7.13 5.36
CA GLU A 6 2.52 6.97 5.32
C GLU A 6 2.15 5.64 4.65
N VAL A 7 0.99 5.10 5.01
CA VAL A 7 0.41 3.92 4.34
C VAL A 7 -0.88 4.34 3.65
N ILE A 8 -0.95 4.07 2.36
CA ILE A 8 -2.16 4.25 1.56
C ILE A 8 -2.69 2.87 1.20
N PHE A 9 -3.86 2.52 1.74
CA PHE A 9 -4.54 1.28 1.43
C PHE A 9 -5.19 1.35 0.04
N VAL A 10 -4.92 0.32 -0.78
CA VAL A 10 -5.58 0.12 -2.06
C VAL A 10 -6.39 -1.16 -1.95
N SER A 11 -7.71 -1.03 -1.88
CA SER A 11 -8.60 -2.17 -1.69
C SER A 11 -8.72 -3.02 -2.96
N ASN A 12 -8.73 -4.34 -2.75
CA ASN A 12 -9.11 -5.35 -3.75
C ASN A 12 -10.46 -6.01 -3.41
N ASP A 13 -11.26 -5.37 -2.54
CA ASP A 13 -12.60 -5.83 -2.19
C ASP A 13 -13.55 -5.69 -3.39
N ARG A 14 -14.54 -6.58 -3.44
CA ARG A 14 -15.51 -6.68 -4.55
C ARG A 14 -16.66 -5.68 -4.44
N ASP A 15 -16.90 -5.16 -3.24
CA ASP A 15 -17.95 -4.19 -2.96
C ASP A 15 -17.50 -3.15 -1.93
N GLU A 16 -18.15 -1.97 -1.95
CA GLU A 16 -17.81 -0.85 -1.08
C GLU A 16 -18.04 -1.16 0.40
N SER A 17 -19.06 -1.96 0.73
CA SER A 17 -19.38 -2.29 2.13
C SER A 17 -18.25 -3.11 2.77
N SER A 18 -17.76 -4.11 2.06
CA SER A 18 -16.62 -4.95 2.44
C SER A 18 -15.36 -4.10 2.62
N PHE A 19 -15.07 -3.20 1.68
CA PHE A 19 -13.98 -2.23 1.79
C PHE A 19 -14.09 -1.39 3.07
N GLN A 20 -15.25 -0.76 3.31
CA GLN A 20 -15.45 0.12 4.46
C GLN A 20 -15.32 -0.65 5.78
N GLN A 21 -15.82 -1.88 5.86
CA GLN A 21 -15.69 -2.70 7.05
C GLN A 21 -14.25 -3.07 7.36
N TYR A 22 -13.47 -3.42 6.34
CA TYR A 22 -12.08 -3.80 6.52
C TYR A 22 -11.20 -2.57 6.82
N PHE A 23 -11.38 -1.49 6.06
CA PHE A 23 -10.63 -0.24 6.22
C PHE A 23 -10.79 0.39 7.61
N ARG A 24 -11.97 0.30 8.24
CA ARG A 24 -12.21 0.82 9.61
C ARG A 24 -11.27 0.25 10.68
N GLN A 25 -10.61 -0.87 10.41
CA GLN A 25 -9.66 -1.50 11.35
C GLN A 25 -8.24 -0.94 11.20
N MET A 26 -7.98 -0.09 10.22
CA MET A 26 -6.67 0.42 9.87
C MET A 26 -6.55 1.91 10.20
N PRO A 27 -5.44 2.36 10.82
CA PRO A 27 -5.20 3.78 11.10
C PRO A 27 -4.65 4.53 9.88
N TRP A 28 -4.90 4.03 8.67
CA TRP A 28 -4.23 4.45 7.43
C TRP A 28 -5.17 5.29 6.57
N HIS A 29 -4.64 5.92 5.52
CA HIS A 29 -5.45 6.47 4.44
C HIS A 29 -5.80 5.38 3.42
N ALA A 30 -6.76 5.65 2.53
CA ALA A 30 -7.11 4.74 1.43
C ALA A 30 -7.35 5.50 0.12
N ILE A 31 -7.09 4.83 -1.00
CA ILE A 31 -7.62 5.25 -2.29
C ILE A 31 -9.15 5.08 -2.26
N PRO A 32 -9.92 6.07 -2.79
CA PRO A 32 -11.37 5.94 -2.90
C PRO A 32 -11.79 4.63 -3.56
N TYR A 33 -12.91 4.06 -3.08
CA TYR A 33 -13.40 2.79 -3.60
C TYR A 33 -13.77 2.88 -5.09
N TYR A 34 -14.43 3.97 -5.50
CA TYR A 34 -14.83 4.22 -6.88
C TYR A 34 -13.73 4.95 -7.67
N GLY A 35 -13.74 4.74 -8.99
CA GLY A 35 -12.78 5.30 -9.93
C GLY A 35 -11.73 4.28 -10.38
N GLU A 36 -10.89 4.68 -11.33
CA GLU A 36 -9.97 3.78 -12.03
C GLU A 36 -8.62 3.62 -11.31
N THR A 37 -8.32 4.47 -10.33
CA THR A 37 -7.00 4.53 -9.67
C THR A 37 -6.58 3.19 -9.07
N ARG A 38 -7.53 2.42 -8.49
CA ARG A 38 -7.25 1.10 -7.93
C ARG A 38 -6.74 0.13 -8.99
N ASP A 39 -7.43 0.08 -10.12
CA ASP A 39 -7.12 -0.82 -11.23
C ASP A 39 -5.81 -0.42 -11.92
N LEU A 40 -5.61 0.89 -12.15
CA LEU A 40 -4.38 1.43 -12.70
C LEU A 40 -3.15 1.12 -11.83
N LEU A 41 -3.27 1.22 -10.50
CA LEU A 41 -2.18 0.86 -9.59
C LEU A 41 -1.92 -0.65 -9.60
N SER A 42 -2.96 -1.47 -9.64
CA SER A 42 -2.85 -2.92 -9.74
C SER A 42 -2.09 -3.34 -11.00
N GLU A 43 -2.42 -2.73 -12.15
CA GLU A 43 -1.75 -2.96 -13.42
C GLU A 43 -0.29 -2.44 -13.41
N MET A 44 -0.10 -1.19 -12.98
CA MET A 44 1.22 -0.54 -12.94
C MET A 44 2.24 -1.34 -12.13
N TYR A 45 1.81 -1.89 -10.98
CA TYR A 45 2.68 -2.70 -10.13
C TYR A 45 2.58 -4.19 -10.40
N ARG A 46 1.79 -4.61 -11.41
CA ARG A 46 1.63 -6.01 -11.81
C ARG A 46 1.26 -6.92 -10.64
N VAL A 47 0.28 -6.50 -9.84
CA VAL A 47 -0.17 -7.23 -8.67
C VAL A 47 -0.73 -8.59 -9.08
N ARG A 48 -0.16 -9.68 -8.54
CA ARG A 48 -0.58 -11.07 -8.86
C ARG A 48 -1.30 -11.78 -7.72
N GLY A 49 -1.32 -11.18 -6.54
CA GLY A 49 -1.90 -11.77 -5.34
C GLY A 49 -1.77 -10.81 -4.16
N ILE A 50 -2.57 -11.06 -3.12
CA ILE A 50 -2.64 -10.23 -1.91
C ILE A 50 -2.26 -11.04 -0.65
N PRO A 51 -1.71 -10.40 0.41
CA PRO A 51 -1.34 -8.99 0.47
C PRO A 51 -0.10 -8.64 -0.36
N TYR A 52 -0.12 -7.47 -0.99
CA TYR A 52 0.94 -6.89 -1.82
C TYR A 52 1.28 -5.49 -1.29
N LEU A 53 2.56 -5.14 -1.19
CA LEU A 53 3.00 -3.86 -0.65
C LEU A 53 4.15 -3.30 -1.49
N VAL A 54 3.95 -2.10 -2.01
CA VAL A 54 4.98 -1.33 -2.71
C VAL A 54 5.49 -0.24 -1.79
N ILE A 55 6.80 -0.07 -1.73
CA ILE A 55 7.48 1.00 -1.01
C ILE A 55 7.92 2.02 -2.03
N LEU A 56 7.46 3.26 -1.86
CA LEU A 56 7.81 4.41 -2.69
C LEU A 56 8.71 5.36 -1.92
N GLY A 57 9.64 5.99 -2.61
CA GLY A 57 10.43 7.09 -2.09
C GLY A 57 9.64 8.40 -2.08
N PRO A 58 10.18 9.46 -1.45
CA PRO A 58 9.53 10.77 -1.39
C PRO A 58 9.37 11.44 -2.77
N ASP A 59 10.12 11.00 -3.78
CA ASP A 59 10.00 11.42 -5.18
C ASP A 59 8.95 10.63 -5.98
N GLY A 60 8.22 9.72 -5.31
CA GLY A 60 7.23 8.85 -5.92
C GLY A 60 7.81 7.66 -6.68
N ARG A 61 9.15 7.47 -6.69
CA ARG A 61 9.77 6.34 -7.37
C ARG A 61 9.69 5.08 -6.51
N LYS A 62 9.54 3.93 -7.18
CA LYS A 62 9.52 2.63 -6.50
C LYS A 62 10.90 2.28 -5.93
N ILE A 63 10.95 2.10 -4.61
CA ILE A 63 12.10 1.53 -3.89
C ILE A 63 12.02 0.00 -3.91
N SER A 64 10.83 -0.57 -3.65
CA SER A 64 10.63 -2.03 -3.64
C SER A 64 9.17 -2.40 -3.92
N ASP A 65 8.95 -3.46 -4.69
CA ASP A 65 7.65 -4.13 -4.84
C ASP A 65 7.50 -5.36 -3.92
N LYS A 66 8.52 -5.66 -3.12
CA LYS A 66 8.55 -6.78 -2.16
C LYS A 66 8.35 -6.27 -0.74
N GLY A 67 7.55 -5.23 -0.56
CA GLY A 67 7.41 -4.55 0.73
C GLY A 67 6.92 -5.49 1.86
N ARG A 68 6.11 -6.49 1.54
CA ARG A 68 5.71 -7.53 2.50
C ARG A 68 6.91 -8.29 3.06
N GLU A 69 7.83 -8.74 2.19
CA GLU A 69 9.04 -9.45 2.60
C GLU A 69 9.94 -8.53 3.45
N VAL A 70 10.13 -7.29 3.02
CA VAL A 70 10.91 -6.27 3.76
C VAL A 70 10.40 -6.07 5.18
N ILE A 71 9.08 -6.00 5.37
CA ILE A 71 8.46 -5.88 6.70
C ILE A 71 8.67 -7.14 7.52
N MET A 72 8.41 -8.32 6.94
CA MET A 72 8.56 -9.60 7.64
C MET A 72 10.01 -9.86 8.09
N GLU A 73 10.98 -9.35 7.35
CA GLU A 73 12.40 -9.42 7.68
C GLU A 73 12.87 -8.31 8.64
N GLY A 74 11.98 -7.37 9.02
CA GLY A 74 12.32 -6.25 9.91
C GLY A 74 13.28 -5.22 9.28
N LYS A 75 13.32 -5.12 7.94
CA LYS A 75 14.28 -4.28 7.21
C LYS A 75 13.75 -2.90 6.81
N LEU A 76 12.49 -2.58 7.11
CA LEU A 76 11.83 -1.36 6.65
C LEU A 76 12.60 -0.09 7.04
N GLU A 77 12.97 0.07 8.31
CA GLU A 77 13.65 1.29 8.77
C GLU A 77 14.98 1.54 8.06
N ARG A 78 15.74 0.48 7.77
CA ARG A 78 17.01 0.60 7.04
C ARG A 78 16.79 1.02 5.59
N LEU A 79 15.69 0.58 4.99
CA LEU A 79 15.37 0.85 3.59
C LEU A 79 14.85 2.27 3.37
N ILE A 80 14.14 2.85 4.35
CA ILE A 80 13.56 4.20 4.22
C ILE A 80 14.45 5.30 4.82
N ALA A 81 15.56 4.94 5.47
CA ALA A 81 16.52 5.89 6.04
C ALA A 81 17.68 6.24 5.09
N SER A 82 17.74 5.61 3.90
CA SER A 82 18.73 5.87 2.84
C SER A 82 18.19 6.80 1.78
#